data_AF-A0A258G712-F1
#
_entry.id   AF-A0A258G712-F1
#
_cell.length_a   1.000
_cell.length_b   1.000
_cell.length_c   1.000
_cell.angle_alpha   90.00
_cell.angle_beta   90.00
_cell.angle_gamma   90.00
#
_symmetry.space_group_name_H-M   'P 1'
#
loop_
_entity.id
_entity.type
_entity.pdbx_description
1 polymer ?
#
loop_
_entity_poly.entity_id
_entity_poly.type
_entity_poly.pdbx_seq_one_letter_code
_entity_poly.pdbx_strand_id
1 'polypeptide(L)'
;MMIRPLILAAVIASIAPTAHATAKPSPTATASKAPTLHVTHTYLRAAPGKRAALIAYIKQNWFAMDRIGLEQGLFTSYALLERADDTEADWDVIVAVGYPTAQGHDAPGVTDAFKAIRAAHRETKIDGLGLKELGTIVRHYPLTLAVQGQ
;
A
#
# COMPACT_ATOMS: atom_id res chain seq x y z
N MET A 1 -36.39 -2.93 75.26
CA MET A 1 -35.57 -2.14 76.22
C MET A 1 -34.22 -1.92 75.55
N MET A 2 -33.67 -0.74 75.29
CA MET A 2 -33.97 0.67 75.60
C MET A 2 -33.09 1.53 74.66
N ILE A 3 -33.66 2.60 74.10
CA ILE A 3 -33.10 3.97 73.97
C ILE A 3 -32.04 4.29 72.88
N ARG A 4 -32.47 5.15 71.93
CA ARG A 4 -31.73 6.13 71.08
C ARG A 4 -31.20 7.30 71.94
N PRO A 5 -30.10 8.06 71.62
CA PRO A 5 -30.06 9.01 70.46
C PRO A 5 -28.64 9.27 69.85
N LEU A 6 -28.54 9.52 68.53
CA LEU A 6 -28.39 10.83 67.85
C LEU A 6 -27.03 11.54 68.07
N ILE A 7 -26.15 11.58 67.06
CA ILE A 7 -25.44 12.81 66.64
C ILE A 7 -25.26 12.80 65.12
N LEU A 8 -25.72 13.89 64.53
CA LEU A 8 -25.66 14.31 63.14
C LEU A 8 -24.30 14.98 62.87
N ALA A 9 -23.61 14.63 61.78
CA ALA A 9 -22.56 15.48 61.22
C ALA A 9 -22.62 15.39 59.69
N ALA A 10 -23.17 16.45 59.10
CA ALA A 10 -23.17 16.68 57.66
C ALA A 10 -21.76 17.12 57.22
N VAL A 11 -21.21 16.45 56.20
CA VAL A 11 -20.13 17.01 55.39
C VAL A 11 -20.65 17.13 53.96
N ILE A 12 -20.89 18.37 53.57
CA ILE A 12 -21.20 18.79 52.20
C ILE A 12 -19.86 18.84 51.48
N ALA A 13 -19.62 17.92 50.54
CA ALA A 13 -18.50 18.01 49.62
C ALA A 13 -19.01 18.50 48.26
N SER A 14 -18.54 19.67 47.88
CA SER A 14 -18.90 20.41 46.67
C SER A 14 -18.58 19.64 45.39
N ILE A 15 -19.59 19.47 44.55
CA ILE A 15 -19.47 19.10 43.14
C ILE A 15 -18.95 20.32 42.35
N ALA A 16 -17.73 20.21 41.81
CA ALA A 16 -17.25 21.16 40.81
C ALA A 16 -17.71 20.72 39.41
N PRO A 17 -18.24 21.63 38.57
CA PRO A 17 -18.59 21.30 37.20
C PRO A 17 -17.33 21.22 36.32
N THR A 18 -17.06 20.05 35.75
CA THR A 18 -16.00 19.84 34.77
C THR A 18 -16.39 20.56 33.47
N ALA A 19 -15.84 21.76 33.26
CA ALA A 19 -15.96 22.50 32.02
C ALA A 19 -15.44 21.64 30.85
N HIS A 20 -16.35 21.26 29.95
CA HIS A 20 -16.01 20.61 28.69
C HIS A 20 -15.32 21.64 27.79
N ALA A 21 -13.99 21.61 27.75
CA ALA A 21 -13.24 22.30 26.72
C ALA A 21 -13.59 21.67 25.36
N THR A 22 -14.39 22.36 24.56
CA THR A 22 -14.61 22.05 23.15
C THR A 22 -13.28 22.21 22.41
N ALA A 23 -12.56 21.10 22.24
CA ALA A 23 -11.41 21.04 21.35
C ALA A 23 -11.90 21.35 19.92
N LYS A 24 -11.46 22.48 19.36
CA LYS A 24 -11.65 22.77 17.94
C LYS A 24 -10.94 21.67 17.14
N PRO A 25 -11.57 21.09 16.10
CA PRO A 25 -10.87 20.16 15.23
C PRO A 25 -9.70 20.89 14.58
N SER A 26 -8.48 20.42 14.86
CA SER A 26 -7.28 20.86 14.16
C SER A 26 -7.45 20.57 12.67
N PRO A 27 -7.01 21.47 11.77
CA PRO A 27 -7.04 21.20 10.35
C PRO A 27 -6.24 19.92 10.09
N THR A 28 -6.90 18.95 9.46
CA THR A 28 -6.28 17.70 9.02
C THR A 28 -5.08 18.08 8.16
N ALA A 29 -3.87 17.88 8.69
CA ALA A 29 -2.65 18.01 7.90
C ALA A 29 -2.80 17.03 6.75
N THR A 30 -2.98 17.56 5.53
CA THR A 30 -2.87 16.77 4.31
C THR A 30 -1.48 16.18 4.33
N ALA A 31 -1.37 14.88 4.64
CA ALA A 31 -0.10 14.17 4.62
C ALA A 31 0.47 14.32 3.21
N SER A 32 1.51 15.15 3.08
CA SER A 32 2.23 15.29 1.82
C SER A 32 2.77 13.92 1.46
N LYS A 33 2.34 13.38 0.31
CA LYS A 33 2.80 12.10 -0.19
C LYS A 33 4.34 12.16 -0.33
N ALA A 34 5.03 11.14 0.20
CA ALA A 34 6.49 11.10 0.10
C ALA A 34 6.94 11.14 -1.38
N PRO A 35 8.03 11.85 -1.70
CA PRO A 35 8.54 11.91 -3.07
C PRO A 35 9.05 10.53 -3.52
N THR A 36 8.90 10.22 -4.80
CA THR A 36 9.53 9.02 -5.38
C THR A 36 11.00 9.30 -5.64
N LEU A 37 11.89 8.44 -5.14
CA LEU A 37 13.35 8.55 -5.37
C LEU A 37 13.90 7.39 -6.21
N HIS A 38 13.21 6.26 -6.22
CA HIS A 38 13.58 5.07 -6.97
C HIS A 38 12.35 4.49 -7.66
N VAL A 39 12.53 3.95 -8.85
CA VAL A 39 11.49 3.25 -9.61
C VAL A 39 12.04 1.91 -10.05
N THR A 40 11.27 0.85 -9.84
CA THR A 40 11.57 -0.47 -10.38
C THR A 40 10.65 -0.75 -11.56
N HIS A 41 11.21 -1.04 -12.72
CA HIS A 41 10.46 -1.54 -13.88
C HIS A 41 10.65 -3.04 -14.03
N THR A 42 9.56 -3.79 -13.98
CA THR A 42 9.54 -5.21 -14.35
C THR A 42 8.83 -5.38 -15.68
N TYR A 43 9.56 -5.88 -16.67
CA TYR A 43 9.06 -6.11 -18.02
C TYR A 43 8.55 -7.54 -18.11
N LEU A 44 7.34 -7.69 -18.63
CA LEU A 44 6.70 -8.98 -18.83
C LEU A 44 6.35 -9.18 -20.29
N ARG A 45 6.58 -10.40 -20.76
CA ARG A 45 6.09 -10.90 -22.05
C ARG A 45 4.92 -11.83 -21.80
N ALA A 46 3.81 -11.61 -22.49
CA ALA A 46 2.64 -12.47 -22.44
C ALA A 46 2.86 -13.73 -23.27
N ALA A 47 2.21 -14.83 -22.87
CA ALA A 47 2.03 -15.97 -23.75
C ALA A 47 1.19 -15.57 -24.99
N PRO A 48 1.30 -16.28 -26.13
CA PRO A 48 0.56 -15.95 -27.34
C PRO A 48 -0.95 -15.79 -27.09
N GLY A 49 -1.51 -14.63 -27.45
CA GLY A 49 -2.93 -14.33 -27.26
C GLY A 49 -3.37 -14.09 -25.81
N LYS A 50 -2.44 -14.00 -24.85
CA LYS A 50 -2.75 -13.87 -23.41
C LYS A 50 -2.50 -12.49 -22.81
N ARG A 51 -2.15 -11.47 -23.62
CA ARG A 51 -1.82 -10.12 -23.11
C ARG A 51 -2.91 -9.54 -22.20
N ALA A 52 -4.17 -9.55 -22.64
CA ALA A 52 -5.29 -9.05 -21.84
C ALA A 52 -5.48 -9.82 -20.52
N ALA A 53 -5.31 -11.15 -20.55
CA ALA A 53 -5.41 -12.00 -19.36
C ALA A 53 -4.23 -11.76 -18.39
N LEU A 54 -3.01 -11.54 -18.90
CA LEU A 54 -1.85 -11.16 -18.09
C LEU A 54 -2.09 -9.81 -17.39
N ILE A 55 -2.62 -8.81 -18.12
CA ILE A 55 -2.99 -7.51 -17.55
C ILE A 55 -4.02 -7.66 -16.42
N ALA A 56 -5.06 -8.46 -16.66
CA ALA A 56 -6.08 -8.74 -15.64
C ALA A 56 -5.45 -9.41 -14.40
N TYR A 57 -4.57 -10.40 -14.62
CA TYR A 57 -3.86 -11.09 -13.54
C TYR A 57 -3.01 -10.13 -12.70
N ILE A 58 -2.22 -9.27 -13.34
CA ILE A 58 -1.37 -8.27 -12.67
C ILE A 58 -2.24 -7.36 -11.80
N LYS A 59 -3.37 -6.87 -12.33
CA LYS A 59 -4.27 -5.96 -11.59
C LYS A 59 -4.93 -6.64 -10.38
N GLN A 60 -5.33 -7.91 -10.52
CA GLN A 60 -6.03 -8.63 -9.45
C GLN A 60 -5.08 -9.16 -8.37
N ASN A 61 -3.82 -9.47 -8.74
CA ASN A 61 -2.87 -10.10 -7.83
C ASN A 61 -1.76 -9.16 -7.40
N TRP A 62 -0.98 -8.68 -8.36
CA TRP A 62 0.18 -7.86 -8.06
C TRP A 62 -0.26 -6.51 -7.47
N PHE A 63 -1.18 -5.81 -8.12
CA PHE A 63 -1.64 -4.51 -7.61
C PHE A 63 -2.48 -4.60 -6.34
N ALA A 64 -3.05 -5.77 -6.03
CA ALA A 64 -3.64 -5.99 -4.72
C ALA A 64 -2.56 -5.91 -3.62
N MET A 65 -1.41 -6.54 -3.83
CA MET A 65 -0.26 -6.44 -2.92
C MET A 65 0.37 -5.04 -2.93
N ASP A 66 0.55 -4.43 -4.11
CA ASP A 66 1.18 -3.11 -4.20
C ASP A 66 0.32 -2.00 -3.58
N ARG A 67 -1.01 -2.14 -3.60
CA ARG A 67 -1.91 -1.26 -2.86
C ARG A 67 -1.65 -1.32 -1.36
N ILE A 68 -1.51 -2.51 -0.80
CA ILE A 68 -1.17 -2.69 0.62
C ILE A 68 0.20 -2.09 0.91
N GLY A 69 1.19 -2.30 0.04
CA GLY A 69 2.52 -1.69 0.19
C GLY A 69 2.48 -0.16 0.13
N LEU A 70 1.64 0.42 -0.74
CA LEU A 70 1.41 1.86 -0.82
C LEU A 70 0.76 2.40 0.48
N GLU A 71 -0.27 1.72 0.99
CA GLU A 71 -0.96 2.09 2.24
C GLU A 71 -0.04 1.99 3.47
N GLN A 72 0.91 1.06 3.47
CA GLN A 72 1.94 0.91 4.51
C GLN A 72 3.13 1.86 4.32
N GLY A 73 3.13 2.69 3.27
CA GLY A 73 4.23 3.63 2.98
C GLY A 73 5.51 2.96 2.46
N LEU A 74 5.46 1.68 2.08
CA LEU A 74 6.60 0.97 1.45
C LEU A 74 6.88 1.52 0.05
N PHE A 75 5.81 1.92 -0.65
CA PHE A 75 5.85 2.43 -2.02
C PHE A 75 5.28 3.85 -2.08
N THR A 76 5.63 4.58 -3.13
CA THR A 76 5.03 5.88 -3.46
C THR A 76 4.07 5.79 -4.64
N SER A 77 4.21 4.80 -5.51
CA SER A 77 3.33 4.59 -6.65
C SER A 77 3.45 3.19 -7.21
N TYR A 78 2.43 2.75 -7.94
CA TYR A 78 2.54 1.64 -8.88
C TYR A 78 1.76 1.96 -10.15
N ALA A 79 2.22 1.46 -11.29
CA ALA A 79 1.60 1.66 -12.59
C ALA A 79 1.82 0.45 -13.50
N LEU A 80 0.86 0.22 -14.41
CA LEU A 80 0.94 -0.79 -15.45
C LEU A 80 0.98 -0.05 -16.78
N LEU A 81 2.07 -0.22 -17.52
CA LEU A 81 2.23 0.31 -18.85
C LEU A 81 2.07 -0.84 -19.83
N GLU A 82 1.27 -0.64 -20.86
CA GLU A 82 1.10 -1.56 -21.97
C GLU A 82 1.74 -0.94 -23.21
N ARG A 83 2.27 -1.78 -24.10
CA ARG A 83 2.68 -1.32 -25.42
C ARG A 83 1.51 -0.73 -26.18
N ALA A 84 1.75 0.38 -26.87
CA ALA A 84 0.73 1.04 -27.67
C ALA A 84 0.42 0.31 -28.98
N ASP A 85 1.29 -0.60 -29.42
CA ASP A 85 1.18 -1.31 -30.69
C ASP A 85 1.29 -2.83 -30.53
N ASP A 86 0.88 -3.53 -31.58
CA ASP A 86 0.86 -5.01 -31.64
C ASP A 86 2.03 -5.60 -32.43
N THR A 87 3.07 -4.81 -32.70
CA THR A 87 4.28 -5.31 -33.37
C THR A 87 4.96 -6.38 -32.51
N GLU A 88 5.73 -7.28 -33.12
CA GLU A 88 6.49 -8.26 -32.34
C GLU A 88 7.57 -7.56 -31.51
N ALA A 89 7.62 -7.84 -30.20
CA ALA A 89 8.69 -7.38 -29.33
C ALA A 89 9.01 -8.41 -28.25
N ASP A 90 10.06 -8.12 -27.50
CA ASP A 90 10.56 -8.94 -26.41
C ASP A 90 9.81 -8.72 -25.08
N TRP A 91 8.90 -7.75 -25.01
CA TRP A 91 7.98 -7.51 -23.89
C TRP A 91 6.60 -7.02 -24.38
N ASP A 92 5.61 -7.06 -23.50
CA ASP A 92 4.23 -6.63 -23.76
C ASP A 92 3.75 -5.58 -22.76
N VAL A 93 4.09 -5.76 -21.48
CA VAL A 93 3.68 -4.86 -20.39
C VAL A 93 4.82 -4.61 -19.42
N ILE A 94 4.74 -3.50 -18.69
CA ILE A 94 5.69 -3.10 -17.64
C ILE A 94 4.90 -2.84 -16.36
N VAL A 95 5.31 -3.48 -15.27
CA VAL A 95 4.92 -3.08 -13.91
C VAL A 95 5.98 -2.12 -13.39
N ALA A 96 5.58 -0.90 -13.07
CA ALA A 96 6.43 0.11 -12.45
C ALA A 96 6.04 0.30 -10.98
N VAL A 97 7.00 0.24 -10.06
CA VAL A 97 6.79 0.51 -8.63
C VAL A 97 7.75 1.62 -8.19
N GLY A 98 7.21 2.68 -7.59
CA GLY A 98 7.97 3.79 -7.04
C GLY A 98 8.22 3.62 -5.55
N TYR A 99 9.38 4.05 -5.07
CA TYR A 99 9.80 3.96 -3.68
C TYR A 99 10.23 5.32 -3.14
N PRO A 100 10.05 5.57 -1.84
CA PRO A 100 10.46 6.82 -1.20
C PRO A 100 11.95 6.87 -0.86
N THR A 101 12.69 5.80 -1.12
CA THR A 101 14.11 5.65 -0.79
C THR A 101 14.92 5.43 -2.07
N ALA A 102 16.22 5.77 -2.05
CA ALA A 102 17.10 5.57 -3.19
C ALA A 102 17.42 4.08 -3.45
N GLN A 103 17.33 3.25 -2.41
CA GLN A 103 17.60 1.81 -2.44
C GLN A 103 16.44 1.00 -3.01
N GLY A 104 15.25 1.60 -3.18
CA GLY A 104 14.09 0.92 -3.73
C GLY A 104 13.64 -0.25 -2.83
N HIS A 105 13.44 -1.41 -3.45
CA HIS A 105 13.03 -2.64 -2.76
C HIS A 105 14.02 -3.07 -1.68
N ASP A 106 15.32 -2.82 -1.88
CA ASP A 106 16.39 -3.25 -0.98
C ASP A 106 16.57 -2.33 0.25
N ALA A 107 15.72 -1.30 0.39
CA ALA A 107 15.74 -0.46 1.57
C ALA A 107 15.41 -1.26 2.84
N PRO A 108 16.04 -0.94 4.00
CA PRO A 108 15.79 -1.63 5.25
C PRO A 108 14.30 -1.75 5.58
N GLY A 109 13.83 -2.98 5.82
CA GLY A 109 12.45 -3.28 6.17
C GLY A 109 11.47 -3.44 5.00
N VAL A 110 11.80 -2.98 3.79
CA VAL A 110 10.88 -3.06 2.63
C VAL A 110 10.73 -4.50 2.14
N THR A 111 11.85 -5.21 1.93
CA THR A 111 11.84 -6.61 1.47
C THR A 111 11.04 -7.52 2.41
N ASP A 112 11.27 -7.43 3.72
CA ASP A 112 10.62 -8.29 4.70
C ASP A 112 9.12 -7.96 4.85
N ALA A 113 8.76 -6.67 4.87
CA ALA A 113 7.37 -6.25 4.90
C ALA A 113 6.62 -6.72 3.64
N PHE A 114 7.22 -6.55 2.46
CA PHE A 114 6.59 -7.01 1.22
C PHE A 114 6.51 -8.53 1.11
N LYS A 115 7.51 -9.26 1.65
CA LYS A 115 7.44 -10.72 1.77
C LYS A 115 6.27 -11.16 2.65
N ALA A 116 5.99 -10.45 3.75
CA ALA A 116 4.83 -10.72 4.59
C ALA A 116 3.51 -10.47 3.84
N ILE A 117 3.40 -9.36 3.10
CA ILE A 117 2.24 -9.08 2.23
C ILE A 117 2.04 -10.23 1.22
N ARG A 118 3.10 -10.65 0.55
CA ARG A 118 3.06 -11.74 -0.44
C ARG A 118 2.62 -13.07 0.18
N ALA A 119 3.09 -13.39 1.39
CA ALA A 119 2.68 -14.61 2.09
C ALA A 119 1.20 -14.59 2.53
N ALA A 120 0.67 -13.40 2.85
CA ALA A 120 -0.73 -13.21 3.21
C ALA A 120 -1.65 -13.22 1.97
N HIS A 121 -1.16 -12.78 0.81
CA HIS A 121 -1.95 -12.73 -0.43
C HIS A 121 -2.46 -14.11 -0.85
N ARG A 122 -3.65 -14.13 -1.46
CA ARG A 122 -4.23 -15.32 -2.08
C ARG A 122 -4.38 -15.07 -3.56
N GLU A 123 -3.68 -15.87 -4.35
CA GLU A 123 -3.68 -15.74 -5.79
C GLU A 123 -5.09 -15.99 -6.36
N THR A 124 -5.57 -15.05 -7.15
CA THR A 124 -6.77 -15.16 -7.98
C THR A 124 -6.34 -15.49 -9.41
N LYS A 125 -6.67 -16.70 -9.86
CA LYS A 125 -6.36 -17.14 -11.22
C LYS A 125 -7.31 -16.51 -12.25
N ILE A 126 -6.83 -16.25 -13.46
CA ILE A 126 -7.65 -15.78 -14.59
C ILE A 126 -7.98 -16.99 -15.44
N ASP A 127 -9.25 -17.39 -15.48
CA ASP A 127 -9.70 -18.60 -16.19
C ASP A 127 -8.92 -19.87 -15.80
N GLY A 128 -8.55 -19.98 -14.51
CA GLY A 128 -7.74 -21.10 -14.00
C GLY A 128 -6.24 -21.01 -14.29
N LEU A 129 -5.78 -19.92 -14.94
CA LEU A 129 -4.38 -19.67 -15.26
C LEU A 129 -3.73 -18.72 -14.24
N GLY A 130 -2.49 -19.02 -13.85
CA GLY A 130 -1.64 -18.18 -13.03
C GLY A 130 -0.60 -17.44 -13.87
N LEU A 131 0.34 -16.76 -13.21
CA LEU A 131 1.35 -15.96 -13.90
C LEU A 131 2.15 -16.79 -14.92
N LYS A 132 2.56 -18.01 -14.54
CA LYS A 132 3.43 -18.88 -15.36
C LYS A 132 2.79 -19.28 -16.69
N GLU A 133 1.47 -19.42 -16.74
CA GLU A 133 0.75 -19.75 -17.97
C GLU A 133 0.39 -18.50 -18.79
N LEU A 134 0.29 -17.33 -18.14
CA LEU A 134 -0.11 -16.08 -18.78
C LEU A 134 1.06 -15.28 -19.33
N GLY A 135 2.24 -15.41 -18.76
CA GLY A 135 3.43 -14.68 -19.20
C GLY A 135 4.68 -15.00 -18.39
N THR A 136 5.73 -14.25 -18.68
CA THR A 136 7.01 -14.39 -18.01
C THR A 136 7.65 -13.03 -17.78
N ILE A 137 8.42 -12.92 -16.70
CA ILE A 137 9.27 -11.76 -16.48
C ILE A 137 10.49 -11.91 -17.39
N VAL A 138 10.71 -10.94 -18.27
CA VAL A 138 11.84 -10.96 -19.21
C VAL A 138 12.99 -10.08 -18.75
N ARG A 139 12.70 -8.99 -18.04
CA ARG A 139 13.71 -8.05 -17.52
C ARG A 139 13.22 -7.35 -16.27
N HIS A 140 14.17 -6.86 -15.48
CA HIS A 140 13.94 -6.11 -14.27
C HIS A 140 15.00 -5.02 -14.15
N TYR A 141 14.58 -3.78 -13.94
CA TYR A 141 15.47 -2.62 -13.87
C TYR A 141 15.17 -1.80 -12.61
N PRO A 142 16.11 -1.75 -11.65
CA PRO A 142 16.12 -0.74 -10.61
C PRO A 142 16.63 0.59 -11.20
N LEU A 143 15.88 1.67 -11.04
CA LEU A 143 16.15 2.98 -11.63
C LEU A 143 16.11 4.05 -10.55
N THR A 144 17.10 4.94 -10.53
CA THR A 144 17.04 6.16 -9.72
C THR A 144 16.27 7.23 -10.47
N LEU A 145 15.30 7.87 -9.80
CA LEU A 145 14.53 8.95 -10.42
C LEU A 145 15.36 10.24 -10.40
N ALA A 146 15.83 10.67 -11.58
CA ALA A 146 16.65 11.87 -11.70
C ALA A 146 15.84 13.16 -11.58
N VAL A 147 14.63 13.18 -12.16
CA VAL A 147 13.69 14.31 -12.11
C VAL A 147 12.27 13.73 -12.08
N GLN A 148 11.40 14.30 -11.25
CA GLN A 148 9.97 14.03 -11.26
C GLN A 148 9.25 15.30 -11.74
N GLY A 149 8.44 15.17 -12.80
CA GLY A 149 7.56 16.26 -13.23
C GLY A 149 6.56 16.64 -12.13
N GLN A 150 6.23 17.94 -12.06
CA GLN A 150 5.17 18.47 -11.19
C GLN A 150 3.85 18.57 -11.94
#